data_AF-A0A9E2L262-F1
#
_entry.id   AF-A0A9E2L262-F1
#
_cell.length_a   1.000
_cell.length_b   1.000
_cell.length_c   1.000
_cell.angle_alpha   90.00
_cell.angle_beta   90.00
_cell.angle_gamma   90.00
#
_symmetry.space_group_name_H-M   'P 1'
#
loop_
_entity.id
_entity.type
_entity.pdbx_description
1 polymer ?
#
loop_
_entity_poly.entity_id
_entity_poly.type
_entity_poly.pdbx_seq_one_letter_code
_entity_poly.pdbx_strand_id
1 'polypeptide(L)'
;MNKLLPPKTSNCKIFEEWYEYDANGNKIHYKTSDEYEIWYEYDGAGNQIHCKTSDGFEEWREYDANGNKIHYKTSDGFEAWYEYDTNGNKIHYKASDGFEAWYEYDEKGNQIHCKDTDEEESWFEYDTNGNEIHWKNSDGYEEWREYDANSNEIHWKTSDGFEVWYEYDEKGNQIHQKNTDEDESWFEYDEKGNIIYKKTLHKPQKKV
;
A
#
# COMPACT_ATOMS: atom_id res chain seq x y z
N MET A 1 -56.43 -23.64 14.26
CA MET A 1 -55.41 -23.19 13.29
C MET A 1 -54.35 -22.42 14.04
N ASN A 2 -53.18 -23.04 14.18
CA ASN A 2 -51.99 -22.44 14.79
C ASN A 2 -51.49 -21.27 13.94
N LYS A 3 -51.23 -20.13 14.57
CA LYS A 3 -50.17 -19.23 14.11
C LYS A 3 -49.18 -19.08 15.27
N LEU A 4 -48.16 -19.92 15.21
CA LEU A 4 -46.93 -19.79 15.98
C LEU A 4 -46.38 -18.38 15.75
N LEU A 5 -46.26 -17.60 16.82
CA LEU A 5 -45.38 -16.44 16.82
C LEU A 5 -43.94 -16.98 16.69
N PRO A 6 -43.12 -16.47 15.75
CA PRO A 6 -41.72 -16.83 15.73
C PRO A 6 -41.06 -16.37 17.05
N PRO A 7 -40.12 -17.15 17.61
CA PRO A 7 -39.35 -16.73 18.76
C PRO A 7 -38.60 -15.43 18.39
N LYS A 8 -38.61 -14.45 19.30
CA LYS A 8 -37.71 -13.29 19.23
C LYS A 8 -36.27 -13.79 19.30
N THR A 9 -35.67 -14.07 18.16
CA THR A 9 -34.22 -14.25 18.01
C THR A 9 -33.71 -13.20 17.05
N SER A 10 -33.28 -12.10 17.63
CA SER A 10 -32.14 -11.34 17.14
C SER A 10 -31.65 -10.51 18.31
N ASN A 11 -30.63 -11.01 19.00
CA ASN A 11 -29.69 -10.17 19.73
C ASN A 11 -28.89 -9.34 18.71
N CYS A 12 -29.57 -8.64 17.80
CA CYS A 12 -28.96 -7.68 16.92
C CYS A 12 -28.75 -6.45 17.80
N LYS A 13 -27.55 -6.34 18.37
CA LYS A 13 -27.13 -5.06 18.94
C LYS A 13 -27.15 -4.08 17.78
N ILE A 14 -28.06 -3.10 17.85
CA ILE A 14 -28.01 -1.96 16.95
C ILE A 14 -26.71 -1.24 17.28
N PHE A 15 -25.89 -1.00 16.27
CA PHE A 15 -24.70 -0.19 16.36
C PHE A 15 -24.99 1.10 15.60
N GLU A 16 -24.88 2.23 16.28
CA GLU A 16 -25.17 3.55 15.73
C GLU A 16 -23.89 4.38 15.69
N GLU A 17 -23.80 5.26 14.70
CA GLU A 17 -22.67 6.16 14.48
C GLU A 17 -23.18 7.56 14.17
N TRP A 18 -22.51 8.57 14.74
CA TRP A 18 -22.79 9.97 14.51
C TRP A 18 -21.54 10.69 14.02
N TYR A 19 -21.74 11.64 13.12
CA TYR A 19 -20.69 12.40 12.45
C TYR A 19 -21.03 13.88 12.48
N GLU A 20 -20.07 14.71 12.87
CA GLU A 20 -20.19 16.16 12.78
C GLU A 20 -19.07 16.69 11.88
N TYR A 21 -19.41 17.72 11.10
CA TYR A 21 -18.52 18.30 10.10
C TYR A 21 -18.44 19.82 10.28
N ASP A 22 -17.29 20.39 9.94
CA ASP A 22 -17.12 21.84 9.81
C ASP A 22 -17.79 22.37 8.53
N ALA A 23 -17.68 23.68 8.30
CA ALA A 23 -18.25 24.34 7.12
C ALA A 23 -17.59 23.92 5.78
N ASN A 24 -16.38 23.36 5.84
CA ASN A 24 -15.62 22.88 4.68
C ASN A 24 -15.89 21.39 4.39
N GLY A 25 -16.68 20.71 5.24
CA GLY A 25 -16.96 19.29 5.12
C GLY A 25 -15.92 18.38 5.77
N ASN A 26 -15.00 18.92 6.58
CA ASN A 26 -14.06 18.12 7.36
C ASN A 26 -14.76 17.59 8.61
N LYS A 27 -14.57 16.30 8.91
CA LYS A 27 -15.17 15.66 10.08
C LYS A 27 -14.49 16.15 11.36
N ILE A 28 -15.21 16.78 12.26
CA ILE A 28 -14.70 17.35 13.53
C ILE A 28 -15.04 16.49 14.76
N HIS A 29 -16.05 15.63 14.66
CA HIS A 29 -16.43 14.72 15.74
C HIS A 29 -17.03 13.43 15.16
N TYR A 30 -16.65 12.30 15.74
CA TYR A 30 -17.20 10.97 15.49
C TYR A 30 -17.58 10.34 16.82
N LYS A 31 -18.75 9.73 16.88
CA LYS A 31 -19.24 9.05 18.08
C LYS A 31 -19.95 7.76 17.70
N THR A 32 -19.80 6.74 18.53
CA THR A 32 -20.48 5.45 18.39
C THR A 32 -21.43 5.17 19.56
N SER A 33 -22.35 4.24 19.35
CA SER A 33 -23.33 3.82 20.38
C SER A 33 -22.72 3.14 21.60
N ASP A 34 -21.45 2.71 21.53
CA ASP A 34 -20.68 2.17 22.65
C ASP A 34 -19.80 3.23 23.36
N GLU A 35 -20.14 4.52 23.19
CA GLU A 35 -19.53 5.67 23.89
C GLU A 35 -18.06 5.94 23.54
N TYR A 36 -17.57 5.38 22.43
CA TYR A 36 -16.30 5.78 21.85
C TYR A 36 -16.48 7.06 21.04
N GLU A 37 -15.60 8.04 21.25
CA GLU A 37 -15.65 9.34 20.60
C GLU A 37 -14.26 9.72 20.06
N ILE A 38 -14.23 10.44 18.95
CA ILE A 38 -13.01 11.04 18.38
C ILE A 38 -13.31 12.48 17.99
N TRP A 39 -12.46 13.40 18.43
CA TRP A 39 -12.46 14.80 18.00
C TRP A 39 -11.28 15.06 17.07
N TYR A 40 -11.51 15.91 16.07
CA TYR A 40 -10.50 16.27 15.07
C TYR A 40 -10.38 17.79 14.95
N GLU A 41 -9.14 18.25 14.79
CA GLU A 41 -8.84 19.66 14.50
C GLU A 41 -8.02 19.75 13.22
N TYR A 42 -8.28 20.80 12.44
CA TYR A 42 -7.67 21.04 11.14
C TYR A 42 -7.08 22.45 11.07
N ASP A 43 -6.02 22.61 10.28
CA ASP A 43 -5.51 23.93 9.91
C ASP A 43 -6.41 24.63 8.86
N GLY A 44 -6.04 25.85 8.49
CA GLY A 44 -6.78 26.62 7.47
C GLY A 44 -6.71 26.04 6.05
N ALA A 45 -5.80 25.10 5.78
CA ALA A 45 -5.69 24.39 4.50
C ALA A 45 -6.48 23.07 4.49
N GLY A 46 -7.06 22.68 5.63
CA GLY A 46 -7.81 21.44 5.80
C GLY A 46 -6.94 20.23 6.16
N ASN A 47 -5.69 20.43 6.57
CA ASN A 47 -4.85 19.34 7.07
C ASN A 47 -5.19 19.07 8.54
N GLN A 48 -5.38 17.80 8.91
CA GLN A 48 -5.66 17.43 10.30
C GLN A 48 -4.40 17.65 11.15
N ILE A 49 -4.47 18.54 12.14
CA ILE A 49 -3.36 18.91 13.02
C ILE A 49 -3.43 18.25 14.40
N HIS A 50 -4.62 17.82 14.82
CA HIS A 50 -4.83 17.11 16.08
C HIS A 50 -6.00 16.13 15.97
N CYS A 51 -5.92 15.03 16.70
CA CYS A 51 -7.11 14.31 17.12
C CYS A 51 -6.96 13.75 18.52
N LYS A 52 -8.11 13.54 19.14
CA LYS A 52 -8.22 12.98 20.48
C LYS A 52 -9.33 11.96 20.51
N THR A 53 -9.12 10.85 21.20
CA THR A 53 -10.10 9.81 21.44
C THR A 53 -10.67 9.92 22.86
N SER A 54 -11.86 9.36 23.11
CA SER A 54 -12.49 9.38 24.44
C SER A 54 -11.72 8.58 25.50
N ASP A 55 -10.87 7.64 25.08
CA ASP A 55 -9.95 6.90 25.97
C ASP A 55 -8.67 7.68 26.34
N GLY A 56 -8.50 8.90 25.80
CA GLY A 56 -7.41 9.81 26.15
C GLY A 56 -6.16 9.71 25.27
N PHE A 57 -6.17 8.87 24.24
CA PHE A 57 -5.13 8.89 23.22
C PHE A 57 -5.23 10.17 22.37
N GLU A 58 -4.10 10.78 22.06
CA GLU A 58 -4.03 12.00 21.26
C GLU A 58 -2.89 11.90 20.23
N GLU A 59 -3.09 12.53 19.08
CA GLU A 59 -2.11 12.61 18.00
C GLU A 59 -2.02 14.05 17.50
N TRP A 60 -0.81 14.50 17.20
CA TRP A 60 -0.55 15.82 16.60
C TRP A 60 0.24 15.67 15.32
N ARG A 61 -0.01 16.57 14.37
CA ARG A 61 0.63 16.61 13.05
C ARG A 61 0.99 18.06 12.73
N GLU A 62 2.18 18.26 12.19
CA GLU A 62 2.62 19.55 11.64
C GLU A 62 2.94 19.38 10.16
N TYR A 63 2.66 20.40 9.36
CA TYR A 63 2.82 20.37 7.90
C TYR A 63 3.65 21.57 7.41
N ASP A 64 4.36 21.36 6.30
CA ASP A 64 4.95 22.45 5.53
C ASP A 64 3.89 23.23 4.72
N ALA A 65 4.34 24.25 3.99
CA ALA A 65 3.46 25.09 3.17
C ALA A 65 2.81 24.35 1.97
N ASN A 66 3.34 23.18 1.58
CA ASN A 66 2.82 22.34 0.52
C ASN A 66 1.85 21.27 1.05
N GLY A 67 1.63 21.20 2.37
CA GLY A 67 0.81 20.17 3.01
C GLY A 67 1.54 18.86 3.24
N ASN A 68 2.87 18.82 3.15
CA ASN A 68 3.64 17.64 3.53
C ASN A 68 3.83 17.62 5.04
N LYS A 69 3.53 16.48 5.67
CA LYS A 69 3.66 16.33 7.14
C LYS A 69 5.12 16.31 7.54
N ILE A 70 5.59 17.27 8.34
CA ILE A 70 6.99 17.40 8.78
C ILE A 70 7.24 16.88 10.20
N HIS A 71 6.19 16.81 11.03
CA HIS A 71 6.25 16.25 12.38
C HIS A 71 4.97 15.50 12.73
N TYR A 72 5.13 14.46 13.52
CA TYR A 72 4.07 13.65 14.06
C TYR A 72 4.41 13.29 15.50
N LYS A 73 3.45 13.35 16.41
CA LYS A 73 3.63 12.83 17.76
C LYS A 73 2.32 12.31 18.34
N THR A 74 2.44 11.42 19.32
CA THR A 74 1.32 10.80 20.02
C THR A 74 1.43 11.00 21.53
N SER A 75 0.32 10.87 22.25
CA SER A 75 0.31 11.09 23.70
C SER A 75 1.03 10.02 24.51
N ASP A 76 1.30 8.85 23.91
CA ASP A 76 2.13 7.78 24.48
C ASP A 76 3.64 8.00 24.28
N GLY A 77 4.03 9.10 23.61
CA GLY A 77 5.42 9.57 23.53
C GLY A 77 6.19 9.16 22.28
N PHE A 78 5.53 8.56 21.28
CA PHE A 78 6.13 8.37 19.98
C PHE A 78 6.18 9.70 19.22
N GLU A 79 7.31 9.98 18.57
CA GLU A 79 7.47 11.11 17.64
C GLU A 79 8.12 10.66 16.34
N ALA A 80 7.81 11.36 15.25
CA ALA A 80 8.47 11.18 13.97
C ALA A 80 8.61 12.49 13.20
N TRP A 81 9.70 12.62 12.45
CA TRP A 81 10.04 13.76 11.60
C TRP A 81 10.22 13.30 10.16
N TYR A 82 9.91 14.20 9.24
CA TYR A 82 9.94 13.94 7.81
C TYR A 82 10.55 15.11 7.08
N GLU A 83 11.46 14.83 6.16
CA GLU A 83 12.04 15.83 5.27
C GLU A 83 11.72 15.48 3.82
N TYR A 84 11.53 16.51 3.00
CA TYR A 84 11.11 16.37 1.61
C TYR A 84 12.02 17.19 0.69
N ASP A 85 12.20 16.71 -0.54
CA ASP A 85 12.77 17.50 -1.62
C ASP A 85 11.79 18.56 -2.13
N THR A 86 12.22 19.35 -3.12
CA THR A 86 11.38 20.42 -3.71
C THR A 86 10.17 19.90 -4.50
N ASN A 87 10.16 18.62 -4.87
CA ASN A 87 9.07 17.97 -5.59
C ASN A 87 8.07 17.29 -4.64
N GLY A 88 8.33 17.32 -3.32
CA GLY A 88 7.50 16.65 -2.32
C GLY A 88 7.83 15.17 -2.13
N ASN A 89 8.98 14.69 -2.64
CA ASN A 89 9.44 13.34 -2.35
C ASN A 89 10.12 13.32 -0.98
N LYS A 90 9.76 12.35 -0.14
CA LYS A 90 10.32 12.22 1.22
C LYS A 90 11.76 11.74 1.15
N ILE A 91 12.73 12.54 1.56
CA ILE A 91 14.16 12.21 1.49
C ILE A 91 14.73 11.70 2.83
N HIS A 92 14.06 12.00 3.95
CA HIS A 92 14.46 11.52 5.27
C HIS A 92 13.24 11.26 6.15
N TYR A 93 13.34 10.22 6.94
CA TYR A 93 12.41 9.87 8.01
C TYR A 93 13.20 9.59 9.27
N LYS A 94 12.71 10.08 10.39
CA LYS A 94 13.29 9.82 11.71
C LYS A 94 12.19 9.56 12.72
N ALA A 95 12.35 8.54 13.54
CA ALA A 95 11.45 8.23 14.64
C ALA A 95 12.16 8.38 16.00
N SER A 96 11.38 8.62 17.05
CA SER A 96 11.87 8.79 18.43
C SER A 96 12.45 7.53 19.04
N ASP A 97 12.13 6.36 18.48
CA ASP A 97 12.68 5.06 18.88
C ASP A 97 14.10 4.81 18.35
N GLY A 98 14.62 5.73 17.52
CA GLY A 98 15.96 5.68 16.96
C GLY A 98 16.02 5.20 15.52
N PHE A 99 14.90 4.73 14.95
CA PHE A 99 14.86 4.34 13.54
C PHE A 99 14.94 5.57 12.63
N GLU A 100 15.85 5.54 11.66
CA GLU A 100 15.91 6.55 10.59
C GLU A 100 15.99 5.88 9.21
N ALA A 101 15.45 6.53 8.19
CA ALA A 101 15.52 6.07 6.81
C ALA A 101 15.76 7.24 5.84
N TRP A 102 16.56 7.00 4.80
CA TRP A 102 16.90 7.95 3.76
C TRP A 102 16.47 7.41 2.40
N TYR A 103 16.06 8.31 1.52
CA TYR A 103 15.54 7.97 0.20
C TYR A 103 16.12 8.90 -0.85
N GLU A 104 16.42 8.34 -2.01
CA GLU A 104 16.90 9.07 -3.18
C GLU A 104 15.99 8.78 -4.37
N TYR A 105 15.80 9.79 -5.21
CA TYR A 105 14.88 9.73 -6.35
C TYR A 105 15.57 10.20 -7.63
N ASP A 106 15.12 9.68 -8.76
CA ASP A 106 15.45 10.23 -10.08
C ASP A 106 14.67 11.52 -10.37
N GLU A 107 14.94 12.15 -11.53
CA GLU A 107 14.27 13.39 -11.94
C GLU A 107 12.76 13.23 -12.20
N LYS A 108 12.26 12.00 -12.36
CA LYS A 108 10.84 11.70 -12.55
C LYS A 108 10.13 11.41 -11.22
N GLY A 109 10.86 11.35 -10.11
CA GLY A 109 10.34 11.00 -8.79
C GLY A 109 10.26 9.50 -8.53
N ASN A 110 10.95 8.66 -9.32
CA ASN A 110 11.07 7.24 -9.00
C ASN A 110 12.17 7.06 -7.96
N GLN A 111 11.91 6.27 -6.92
CA GLN A 111 12.89 6.01 -5.85
C GLN A 111 14.00 5.11 -6.38
N ILE A 112 15.24 5.59 -6.43
CA ILE A 112 16.39 4.83 -6.95
C ILE A 112 17.23 4.17 -5.86
N HIS A 113 17.10 4.65 -4.62
CA HIS A 113 17.83 4.12 -3.48
C HIS A 113 17.07 4.41 -2.19
N CYS A 114 17.11 3.48 -1.25
CA CYS A 114 16.78 3.74 0.14
C CYS A 114 17.69 2.97 1.07
N LYS A 115 17.90 3.52 2.26
CA LYS A 115 18.62 2.86 3.34
C LYS A 115 18.03 3.25 4.69
N ASP A 116 18.18 2.40 5.69
CA ASP A 116 17.78 2.70 7.05
C ASP A 116 18.89 2.47 8.09
N THR A 117 18.58 2.75 9.36
CA THR A 117 19.50 2.57 10.49
C THR A 117 19.78 1.12 10.84
N ASP A 118 19.01 0.18 10.31
CA ASP A 118 19.24 -1.26 10.50
C ASP A 118 20.22 -1.82 9.44
N GLU A 119 20.83 -0.93 8.66
CA GLU A 119 21.77 -1.26 7.56
C GLU A 119 21.11 -2.01 6.39
N GLU A 120 19.78 -1.97 6.29
CA GLU A 120 19.05 -2.46 5.14
C GLU A 120 19.08 -1.42 4.03
N GLU A 121 19.55 -1.81 2.84
CA GLU A 121 19.62 -0.96 1.66
C GLU A 121 18.86 -1.59 0.49
N SER A 122 18.32 -0.75 -0.39
CA SER A 122 17.69 -1.20 -1.63
C SER A 122 17.95 -0.22 -2.76
N TRP A 123 18.19 -0.74 -3.95
CA TRP A 123 18.38 0.03 -5.17
C TRP A 123 17.39 -0.39 -6.23
N PHE A 124 16.99 0.57 -7.06
CA PHE A 124 15.96 0.39 -8.07
C PHE A 124 16.41 1.04 -9.37
N GLU A 125 16.14 0.37 -10.49
CA GLU A 125 16.31 0.92 -11.82
C GLU A 125 14.99 0.85 -12.59
N TYR A 126 14.74 1.86 -13.42
CA TYR A 126 13.47 2.00 -14.14
C TYR A 126 13.70 2.18 -15.64
N ASP A 127 12.75 1.71 -16.44
CA ASP A 127 12.68 2.03 -17.86
C ASP A 127 12.16 3.47 -18.09
N THR A 128 12.02 3.86 -19.36
CA THR A 128 11.55 5.20 -19.72
C THR A 128 10.09 5.46 -19.35
N ASN A 129 9.28 4.41 -19.19
CA ASN A 129 7.87 4.48 -18.82
C ASN A 129 7.68 4.49 -17.30
N GLY A 130 8.76 4.30 -16.52
CA GLY A 130 8.71 4.23 -15.05
C GLY A 130 8.41 2.83 -14.53
N ASN A 131 8.56 1.79 -15.35
CA ASN A 131 8.48 0.42 -14.87
C ASN A 131 9.82 0.01 -14.25
N GLU A 132 9.79 -0.61 -13.07
CA GLU A 132 10.99 -1.09 -12.38
C GLU A 132 11.57 -2.30 -13.13
N ILE A 133 12.78 -2.17 -13.67
CA ILE A 133 13.46 -3.22 -14.44
C ILE A 133 14.50 -3.98 -13.62
N HIS A 134 14.95 -3.41 -12.50
CA HIS A 134 15.90 -4.03 -11.59
C HIS A 134 15.64 -3.57 -10.17
N TRP A 135 15.70 -4.52 -9.24
CA TRP A 135 15.76 -4.25 -7.82
C TRP A 135 16.85 -5.10 -7.20
N LYS A 136 17.54 -4.57 -6.20
CA LYS A 136 18.49 -5.32 -5.38
C LYS A 136 18.47 -4.83 -3.94
N ASN A 137 18.72 -5.72 -2.99
CA ASN A 137 18.89 -5.39 -1.59
C ASN A 137 20.36 -5.47 -1.12
N SER A 138 20.62 -5.00 0.10
CA SER A 138 21.90 -5.08 0.81
C SER A 138 22.45 -6.49 0.95
N ASP A 139 21.57 -7.50 1.03
CA ASP A 139 21.94 -8.93 1.09
C ASP A 139 22.44 -9.50 -0.25
N GLY A 140 22.34 -8.74 -1.34
CA GLY A 140 22.73 -9.17 -2.69
C GLY A 140 21.70 -10.05 -3.39
N TYR A 141 20.48 -10.14 -2.87
CA TYR A 141 19.36 -10.68 -3.61
C TYR A 141 18.89 -9.64 -4.63
N GLU A 142 18.62 -10.08 -5.86
CA GLU A 142 18.28 -9.20 -6.97
C GLU A 142 17.07 -9.75 -7.74
N GLU A 143 16.32 -8.85 -8.34
CA GLU A 143 15.21 -9.16 -9.23
C GLU A 143 15.30 -8.32 -10.50
N TRP A 144 14.94 -8.90 -11.63
CA TRP A 144 14.84 -8.20 -12.90
C TRP A 144 13.48 -8.43 -13.51
N ARG A 145 13.00 -7.40 -14.20
CA ARG A 145 11.72 -7.43 -14.90
C ARG A 145 11.88 -6.89 -16.31
N GLU A 146 11.14 -7.47 -17.23
CA GLU A 146 11.04 -7.02 -18.62
C GLU A 146 9.59 -6.73 -18.94
N TYR A 147 9.35 -5.68 -19.72
CA TYR A 147 8.02 -5.21 -20.07
C TYR A 147 7.84 -5.11 -21.58
N ASP A 148 6.60 -5.30 -22.04
CA ASP A 148 6.21 -4.95 -23.40
C ASP A 148 5.98 -3.43 -23.56
N ALA A 149 5.64 -3.00 -24.78
CA ALA A 149 5.42 -1.59 -25.10
C ALA A 149 4.20 -0.96 -24.38
N ASN A 150 3.30 -1.78 -23.82
CA ASN A 150 2.13 -1.35 -23.06
C ASN A 150 2.36 -1.41 -21.55
N SER A 151 3.61 -1.63 -21.10
CA SER A 151 3.98 -1.83 -19.69
C SER A 151 3.36 -3.10 -19.07
N ASN A 152 3.08 -4.13 -19.85
CA ASN A 152 2.78 -5.46 -19.29
C ASN A 152 4.10 -6.19 -19.01
N GLU A 153 4.27 -6.74 -17.81
CA GLU A 153 5.45 -7.51 -17.42
C GLU A 153 5.48 -8.84 -18.17
N ILE A 154 6.48 -9.07 -19.03
CA ILE A 154 6.60 -10.28 -19.86
C ILE A 154 7.59 -11.29 -19.29
N HIS A 155 8.50 -10.86 -18.42
CA HIS A 155 9.47 -11.71 -17.76
C HIS A 155 9.83 -11.13 -16.40
N TRP A 156 9.91 -11.99 -15.40
CA TRP A 156 10.49 -11.70 -14.10
C TRP A 156 11.46 -12.80 -13.73
N LYS A 157 12.59 -12.42 -13.16
CA LYS A 157 13.58 -13.36 -12.65
C LYS A 157 14.23 -12.85 -11.38
N THR A 158 14.71 -13.78 -10.59
CA THR A 158 15.35 -13.55 -9.30
C THR A 158 16.80 -14.07 -9.33
N SER A 159 17.66 -13.56 -8.46
CA SER A 159 19.07 -13.97 -8.43
C SER A 159 19.29 -15.40 -7.93
N ASP A 160 18.30 -15.99 -7.26
CA ASP A 160 18.30 -17.40 -6.86
C ASP A 160 17.88 -18.37 -7.99
N GLY A 161 17.56 -17.83 -9.17
CA GLY A 161 17.32 -18.59 -10.40
C GLY A 161 15.85 -18.96 -10.64
N PHE A 162 14.91 -18.39 -9.88
CA PHE A 162 13.49 -18.49 -10.21
C PHE A 162 13.14 -17.50 -11.32
N GLU A 163 12.34 -17.94 -12.29
CA GLU A 163 11.87 -17.08 -13.38
C GLU A 163 10.41 -17.36 -13.71
N VAL A 164 9.70 -16.33 -14.19
CA VAL A 164 8.32 -16.38 -14.67
C VAL A 164 8.22 -15.61 -15.97
N TRP A 165 7.54 -16.19 -16.96
CA TRP A 165 7.19 -15.53 -18.21
C TRP A 165 5.68 -15.37 -18.30
N TYR A 166 5.26 -14.28 -18.92
CA TYR A 166 3.86 -13.93 -19.11
C TYR A 166 3.59 -13.60 -20.57
N GLU A 167 2.39 -13.95 -21.04
CA GLU A 167 1.92 -13.53 -22.36
C GLU A 167 0.54 -12.88 -22.21
N TYR A 168 0.29 -11.87 -23.02
CA TYR A 168 -0.92 -11.05 -22.99
C TYR A 168 -1.59 -11.00 -24.35
N ASP A 169 -2.90 -10.81 -24.36
CA ASP A 169 -3.64 -10.43 -25.56
C ASP A 169 -3.50 -8.93 -25.88
N GLU A 170 -4.04 -8.49 -27.02
CA GLU A 170 -3.99 -7.08 -27.46
C GLU A 170 -4.71 -6.11 -26.51
N LYS A 171 -5.59 -6.60 -25.63
CA LYS A 171 -6.30 -5.79 -24.63
C LYS A 171 -5.55 -5.73 -23.30
N GLY A 172 -4.40 -6.41 -23.18
CA GLY A 172 -3.62 -6.49 -21.94
C GLY A 172 -4.13 -7.54 -20.95
N ASN A 173 -4.98 -8.48 -21.39
CA ASN A 173 -5.36 -9.60 -20.53
C ASN A 173 -4.27 -10.69 -20.59
N GLN A 174 -3.82 -11.17 -19.44
CA GLN A 174 -2.82 -12.23 -19.37
C GLN A 174 -3.39 -13.57 -19.85
N ILE A 175 -2.92 -14.09 -20.97
CA ILE A 175 -3.42 -15.35 -21.56
C ILE A 175 -2.59 -16.57 -21.17
N HIS A 176 -1.34 -16.37 -20.75
CA HIS A 176 -0.43 -17.44 -20.38
C HIS A 176 0.56 -17.00 -19.31
N GLN A 177 0.99 -17.94 -18.49
CA GLN A 177 2.20 -17.82 -17.69
C GLN A 177 2.87 -19.17 -17.52
N LYS A 178 4.19 -19.16 -17.36
CA LYS A 178 4.98 -20.33 -16.96
C LYS A 178 6.10 -19.89 -16.02
N ASN A 179 6.50 -20.75 -15.09
CA ASN A 179 7.68 -20.51 -14.25
C ASN A 179 8.76 -21.59 -14.40
N THR A 180 9.93 -21.39 -13.78
CA THR A 180 11.05 -22.34 -13.78
C THR A 180 10.76 -23.65 -13.03
N ASP A 181 9.77 -23.66 -12.14
CA ASP A 181 9.26 -24.88 -11.50
C ASP A 181 8.34 -25.69 -12.43
N GLU A 182 8.20 -25.24 -13.67
CA GLU A 182 7.34 -25.81 -14.71
C GLU A 182 5.85 -25.79 -14.36
N ASP A 183 5.43 -24.88 -13.48
CA ASP A 183 4.03 -24.52 -13.30
C ASP A 183 3.59 -23.60 -14.42
N GLU A 184 2.44 -23.92 -14.99
CA GLU A 184 1.96 -23.28 -16.20
C GLU A 184 0.46 -23.01 -16.10
N SER A 185 0.00 -21.83 -16.51
CA SER A 185 -1.41 -21.49 -16.52
C SER A 185 -1.83 -20.78 -17.81
N TRP A 186 -3.06 -21.02 -18.22
CA TRP A 186 -3.72 -20.36 -19.35
C TRP A 186 -5.04 -19.77 -18.92
N PHE A 187 -5.41 -18.65 -19.55
CA PHE A 187 -6.63 -17.92 -19.24
C PHE A 187 -7.37 -17.57 -20.53
N GLU A 188 -8.69 -17.59 -20.47
CA GLU A 188 -9.56 -17.04 -21.51
C GLU A 188 -10.53 -16.04 -20.89
N TYR A 189 -10.88 -15.03 -21.67
CA TYR A 189 -11.68 -13.89 -21.22
C TYR A 189 -12.90 -13.68 -22.12
N ASP A 190 -13.96 -13.14 -21.54
CA ASP A 190 -15.05 -12.56 -22.33
C ASP A 190 -14.69 -11.16 -22.86
N GLU A 191 -15.56 -10.57 -23.69
CA GLU A 191 -15.35 -9.23 -24.27
C GLU A 191 -15.22 -8.10 -23.23
N LYS A 192 -15.68 -8.33 -22.00
CA LYS A 192 -15.62 -7.35 -20.90
C LYS A 192 -14.38 -7.54 -20.02
N GLY A 193 -13.52 -8.50 -20.33
CA GLY A 193 -12.31 -8.81 -19.56
C GLY A 193 -12.57 -9.70 -18.34
N ASN A 194 -13.72 -10.39 -18.26
CA ASN A 194 -13.95 -11.37 -17.20
C ASN A 194 -13.33 -12.71 -17.59
N ILE A 195 -12.63 -13.36 -16.67
CA ILE A 195 -12.10 -14.71 -16.87
C ILE A 195 -13.27 -15.69 -17.03
N ILE A 196 -13.31 -16.42 -18.15
CA ILE A 196 -14.28 -17.47 -18.42
C ILE A 196 -13.66 -18.87 -18.36
N TYR A 197 -12.33 -18.97 -18.45
CA TYR A 197 -11.61 -20.23 -18.35
C TYR A 197 -10.24 -20.01 -17.71
N LYS A 198 -9.84 -20.96 -16.86
CA LYS A 198 -8.48 -21.08 -16.33
C LYS A 198 -8.06 -22.54 -16.36
N LYS A 199 -6.89 -22.82 -16.91
CA LYS A 199 -6.21 -24.11 -16.83
C LYS A 199 -4.88 -23.92 -16.12
N THR A 200 -4.55 -24.82 -15.19
CA THR A 200 -3.26 -24.82 -14.51
C THR A 200 -2.67 -26.23 -14.58
N LEU A 201 -1.41 -26.32 -14.97
CA LEU A 201 -0.59 -27.52 -14.88
C LEU A 201 0.41 -27.30 -13.75
N HIS A 202 0.42 -28.21 -12.77
CA HIS A 202 1.42 -28.24 -11.71
C HIS A 202 2.25 -29.50 -11.92
N LYS A 203 3.53 -29.38 -12.22
CA LYS A 203 4.38 -30.57 -12.34
C LYS A 203 4.92 -30.94 -10.97
N PRO A 204 4.81 -32.21 -10.57
CA PRO A 204 5.35 -32.63 -9.29
C PRO A 204 6.86 -32.42 -9.31
N GLN A 205 7.36 -31.59 -8.38
CA GLN A 205 8.79 -31.37 -8.17
C GLN A 205 9.50 -32.73 -8.13
N LYS A 206 10.51 -32.93 -8.98
CA LYS A 206 11.38 -34.10 -8.86
C LYS A 206 12.10 -33.97 -7.54
N LYS A 207 11.73 -34.78 -6.55
CA LYS A 207 12.55 -34.97 -5.35
C LYS A 207 13.94 -35.42 -5.82
N VAL A 208 14.92 -34.55 -5.62
CA VAL A 208 16.35 -34.88 -5.72
C VAL A 208 16.73 -35.79 -4.56
#